data_AF-A0A4R4KBY9-F1
#
_entry.id   AF-A0A4R4KBY9-F1
#
_cell.length_a   1.000
_cell.length_b   1.000
_cell.length_c   1.000
_cell.angle_alpha   90.00
_cell.angle_beta   90.00
_cell.angle_gamma   90.00
#
_symmetry.space_group_name_H-M   'P 1'
#
loop_
_entity.id
_entity.type
_entity.pdbx_description
1 polymer ?
#
loop_
_entity_poly.entity_id
_entity_poly.type
_entity_poly.pdbx_seq_one_letter_code
_entity_poly.pdbx_strand_id
1 'polypeptide(L)' 'MDTLAVTRRFDLTDVQWAVLEPLLPAGKRPGRPSSWSR' A
#
# COMPACT_ATOMS: atom_id res chain seq x y z
N MET A 1 23.24 -2.81 -1.96
CA MET A 1 21.83 -3.23 -1.99
C MET A 1 21.44 -3.46 -0.55
N ASP A 2 20.95 -2.41 0.09
CA ASP A 2 20.76 -2.38 1.53
C ASP A 2 19.33 -2.79 1.86
N THR A 3 19.17 -4.06 2.22
CA THR A 3 17.87 -4.65 2.58
C THR A 3 17.54 -4.26 4.02
N LEU A 4 16.51 -3.43 4.21
CA LEU A 4 16.00 -3.09 5.54
C LEU A 4 15.29 -4.31 6.14
N ALA A 5 15.76 -4.77 7.30
CA ALA A 5 15.11 -5.82 8.06
C ALA A 5 13.80 -5.28 8.67
N VAL A 6 12.64 -5.71 8.13
CA VAL A 6 11.33 -5.37 8.69
C VAL A 6 11.10 -6.23 9.93
N THR A 7 11.33 -5.65 11.11
CA THR A 7 11.26 -6.35 12.40
C THR A 7 9.83 -6.60 12.91
N ARG A 8 8.82 -5.97 12.29
CA ARG A 8 7.38 -6.24 12.46
C ARG A 8 6.54 -5.52 11.41
N ARG A 9 5.32 -6.01 11.15
CA ARG A 9 4.35 -5.31 10.30
C ARG A 9 3.70 -4.19 11.12
N PHE A 10 3.97 -2.94 10.76
CA PHE A 10 3.25 -1.77 11.28
C PHE A 10 1.97 -1.60 10.46
N ASP A 11 1.00 -2.48 10.70
CA ASP A 11 -0.34 -2.26 10.18
C ASP A 11 -1.04 -1.18 11.01
N LEU A 12 -1.87 -0.40 10.36
CA LEU A 12 -2.81 0.47 11.04
C LEU A 12 -3.87 -0.40 11.72
N THR A 13 -4.23 -0.03 12.94
CA THR A 13 -5.40 -0.62 13.60
C THR A 13 -6.69 -0.24 12.86
N ASP A 14 -7.77 -1.00 13.02
CA ASP A 14 -9.05 -0.70 12.34
C ASP A 14 -9.53 0.74 12.62
N VAL A 15 -9.32 1.23 13.84
CA VAL A 15 -9.68 2.60 14.23
C VAL A 15 -8.82 3.64 13.49
N GLN A 16 -7.51 3.39 13.37
CA GLN A 16 -6.63 4.27 12.60
C GLN A 16 -6.94 4.21 11.10
N TRP A 17 -7.28 3.03 10.59
CA TRP A 17 -7.71 2.84 9.20
C TRP A 17 -9.01 3.59 8.91
N ALA A 18 -10.00 3.52 9.80
CA ALA A 18 -11.30 4.20 9.63
C ALA A 18 -11.18 5.73 9.53
N VAL A 19 -10.18 6.33 10.18
CA VAL A 19 -9.90 7.77 10.06
C VAL A 19 -9.21 8.10 8.72
N LEU A 20 -8.34 7.21 8.25
CA LEU A 20 -7.53 7.42 7.05
C LEU A 20 -8.31 7.12 5.76
N GLU A 21 -9.09 6.05 5.73
CA GLU A 21 -9.83 5.54 4.58
C GLU A 21 -10.65 6.62 3.82
N PRO A 22 -11.46 7.47 4.45
CA PRO A 22 -12.23 8.49 3.73
C PRO A 22 -11.38 9.62 3.15
N LEU A 23 -10.14 9.77 3.63
CA LEU A 23 -9.19 10.79 3.15
C LEU A 23 -8.32 10.28 2.00
N LEU A 24 -8.30 8.97 1.79
CA LEU A 24 -7.52 8.40 0.69
C LEU A 24 -8.19 8.74 -0.65
N PRO A 25 -7.39 9.10 -1.68
CA PRO A 25 -7.93 9.25 -3.01
C PRO A 25 -8.55 7.92 -3.45
N ALA A 26 -9.68 7.99 -4.16
CA ALA A 26 -10.33 6.82 -4.72
C ALA A 26 -9.28 5.98 -5.46
N GLY A 27 -9.12 4.73 -5.02
CA GLY A 27 -8.12 3.82 -5.57
C GLY A 27 -8.26 3.75 -7.09
N LYS A 28 -7.31 4.35 -7.80
CA LYS A 28 -7.26 4.31 -9.26
C LYS A 28 -6.93 2.86 -9.61
N ARG A 29 -7.92 2.01 -9.87
CA ARG A 29 -7.68 0.63 -10.32
C ARG A 29 -6.84 0.71 -11.59
N PRO A 30 -5.52 0.46 -11.56
CA PRO A 30 -4.84 0.27 -12.81
C PRO A 30 -5.37 -1.09 -13.27
N GLY A 31 -5.83 -1.20 -14.51
CA GLY A 31 -5.88 -2.52 -15.14
C GLY A 31 -4.50 -3.20 -15.02
N ARG A 32 -4.40 -4.47 -15.42
CA ARG A 32 -3.14 -5.23 -15.41
C ARG A 32 -1.97 -4.31 -15.82
N PRO A 33 -0.94 -4.11 -14.97
CA PRO A 33 0.23 -3.34 -15.34
C PRO A 33 0.76 -3.87 -16.67
N SER A 34 1.09 -2.98 -17.62
CA SER A 34 1.71 -3.40 -18.89
C SER A 34 2.91 -4.27 -18.57
N SER A 35 2.92 -5.51 -19.05
CA SER A 35 4.07 -6.40 -18.91
C SER A 35 5.26 -5.72 -19.55
N TRP A 36 6.30 -5.40 -18.77
CA TRP A 36 7.55 -4.92 -19.34
C TRP A 36 8.12 -6.03 -20.21
N SER A 37 8.18 -5.81 -21.53
CA SER A 37 8.96 -6.67 -22.42
C SER A 37 10.44 -6.44 -22.13
N ARG A 38 11.19 -7.54 -22.13
CA ARG A 38 12.63 -7.61 -21.83
C ARG A 38 13.46 -6.63 -22.66
#